data_AF-A0A9P8DMW8-F1
#
_entry.id   AF-A0A9P8DMW8-F1
#
_cell.length_a   1.000
_cell.length_b   1.000
_cell.length_c   1.000
_cell.angle_alpha   90.00
_cell.angle_beta   90.00
_cell.angle_gamma   90.00
#
_symmetry.space_group_name_H-M   'P 1'
#
loop_
_entity.id
_entity.type
_entity.pdbx_description
1 polymer ?
#
loop_
_entity_poly.entity_id
_entity_poly.type
_entity_poly.pdbx_seq_one_letter_code
_entity_poly.pdbx_strand_id
1 'polypeptide(L)'
;MTFNIGYTEIRLGMKAFLTRPKRKSSPELQKEVAEPEESTEVKLVLLSSLHPHLDQETLLDILLAHDGSVSEASASLKVQAPVKKGTRVIGYQQSLKQFATPSDSTSLDTTPKKKKLRSKAGSTLHLYDPEDVAEHTPCTIIHNFLPPEEANELLQELLEESKSFEKITFQLFDNVVSSPHTSSFYVESYDEIERQKTEYHYNGGRLTVNL
;
A
#
# COMPACT_ATOMS: atom_id res chain seq x y z
N MET A 1 1.99 -44.10 29.16
CA MET A 1 1.34 -43.57 27.94
C MET A 1 2.38 -42.81 27.15
N THR A 2 2.95 -43.50 26.17
CA THR A 2 4.04 -43.03 25.31
C THR A 2 3.41 -42.33 24.12
N PHE A 3 3.61 -41.02 23.97
CA PHE A 3 3.18 -40.28 22.79
C PHE A 3 4.35 -40.17 21.81
N ASN A 4 4.24 -40.96 20.74
CA ASN A 4 5.08 -40.93 19.56
C ASN A 4 4.63 -39.74 18.70
N ILE A 5 5.51 -38.78 18.44
CA ILE A 5 5.25 -37.71 17.45
C ILE A 5 6.15 -38.04 16.26
N GLY A 6 5.53 -38.65 15.24
CA GLY A 6 6.16 -38.91 13.96
C GLY A 6 6.37 -37.59 13.21
N TYR A 7 7.61 -37.33 12.84
CA TYR A 7 7.98 -36.27 11.91
C TYR A 7 7.60 -36.70 10.50
N THR A 8 6.68 -35.98 9.85
CA THR A 8 6.42 -36.11 8.43
C THR A 8 7.30 -35.13 7.66
N GLU A 9 8.33 -35.69 7.02
CA GLU A 9 9.21 -35.03 6.07
C GLU A 9 8.46 -34.75 4.76
N ILE A 10 8.17 -33.48 4.46
CA ILE A 10 7.60 -33.07 3.17
C ILE A 10 8.74 -32.55 2.30
N ARG A 11 9.30 -33.45 1.49
CA ARG A 11 10.29 -33.17 0.45
C ARG A 11 9.55 -32.77 -0.84
N LEU A 12 9.25 -31.48 -1.01
CA LEU A 12 8.70 -30.99 -2.29
C LEU A 12 9.85 -30.79 -3.30
N GLY A 13 9.89 -31.66 -4.32
CA GLY A 13 10.84 -31.60 -5.41
C GLY A 13 10.55 -30.45 -6.39
N MET A 14 11.54 -29.58 -6.59
CA MET A 14 11.58 -28.60 -7.68
C MET A 14 12.03 -29.26 -8.98
N LYS A 15 11.13 -29.77 -9.83
CA LYS A 15 11.42 -30.08 -11.25
C LYS A 15 10.15 -30.11 -12.11
N ALA A 16 9.83 -29.01 -12.79
CA ALA A 16 9.11 -29.00 -14.09
C ALA A 16 8.89 -27.56 -14.60
N PHE A 17 9.95 -26.86 -15.01
CA PHE A 17 9.85 -25.55 -15.69
C PHE A 17 10.63 -25.52 -17.02
N LEU A 18 10.68 -26.65 -17.73
CA LEU A 18 11.39 -26.74 -19.02
C LEU A 18 10.62 -27.57 -20.03
N THR A 19 9.45 -27.09 -20.48
CA THR A 19 8.82 -27.57 -21.72
C THR A 19 8.02 -26.45 -22.39
N ARG A 20 8.71 -25.63 -23.21
CA ARG A 20 8.07 -24.69 -24.14
C ARG A 20 7.82 -25.42 -25.47
N PRO A 21 6.58 -25.54 -25.98
CA PRO A 21 6.36 -26.14 -27.29
C PRO A 21 6.79 -25.17 -28.41
N LYS A 22 7.61 -25.67 -29.34
CA LYS A 22 8.03 -25.00 -30.59
C LYS A 22 6.80 -24.69 -31.46
N ARG A 23 6.58 -23.41 -31.80
CA ARG A 23 5.66 -23.04 -32.90
C ARG A 23 6.35 -23.28 -34.25
N LYS A 24 5.59 -23.86 -35.18
CA LYS A 24 5.99 -24.15 -36.57
C LYS A 24 5.94 -22.88 -37.42
N SER A 25 6.78 -22.86 -38.45
CA SER A 25 6.98 -21.81 -39.45
C SER A 25 5.77 -21.61 -40.39
N SER A 26 5.64 -20.34 -40.83
CA SER A 26 5.01 -19.72 -42.02
C SER A 26 4.20 -20.60 -43.01
N PRO A 27 3.17 -19.97 -43.62
CA PRO A 27 3.20 -19.83 -45.07
C PRO A 27 3.11 -18.37 -45.54
N GLU A 28 3.43 -18.21 -46.81
CA GLU A 28 3.81 -17.02 -47.56
C GLU A 28 2.60 -16.29 -48.19
N LEU A 29 2.86 -15.06 -48.66
CA LEU A 29 1.99 -14.00 -49.15
C LEU A 29 1.03 -14.35 -50.30
N GLN A 30 -0.10 -13.60 -50.36
CA GLN A 30 -0.64 -12.84 -51.53
C GLN A 30 -1.92 -12.07 -51.07
N LYS A 31 -1.90 -10.76 -50.80
CA LYS A 31 -1.99 -9.56 -51.68
C LYS A 31 -3.43 -9.22 -52.15
N GLU A 32 -4.16 -8.39 -51.40
CA GLU A 32 -5.28 -7.56 -51.89
C GLU A 32 -5.32 -6.16 -51.19
N VAL A 33 -5.00 -5.13 -51.99
CA VAL A 33 -5.51 -3.74 -52.06
C VAL A 33 -5.93 -2.97 -50.77
N ALA A 34 -5.01 -2.06 -50.37
CA ALA A 34 -5.20 -0.65 -50.01
C ALA A 34 -6.22 -0.20 -48.93
N GLU A 35 -5.71 -0.09 -47.70
CA GLU A 35 -5.78 1.13 -46.87
C GLU A 35 -4.38 1.26 -46.26
N PRO A 36 -3.70 2.42 -46.29
CA PRO A 36 -2.42 2.56 -45.60
C PRO A 36 -2.71 2.51 -44.10
N GLU A 37 -2.57 1.32 -43.50
CA GLU A 37 -2.37 1.15 -42.06
C GLU A 37 -1.25 2.12 -41.67
N GLU A 38 -1.64 3.30 -41.18
CA GLU A 38 -0.71 4.33 -40.74
C GLU A 38 0.25 3.66 -39.77
N SER A 39 1.54 3.63 -40.13
CA SER A 39 2.55 2.95 -39.31
C SER A 39 2.44 3.46 -37.87
N THR A 40 2.67 2.62 -36.87
CA THR A 40 2.55 3.00 -35.45
C THR A 40 3.28 4.30 -35.14
N GLU A 41 4.41 4.55 -35.80
CA GLU A 41 5.16 5.81 -35.73
C GLU A 41 4.33 7.03 -36.16
N VAL A 42 3.58 6.93 -37.27
CA VAL A 42 2.67 8.00 -37.75
C VAL A 42 1.57 8.27 -36.73
N LYS A 43 0.99 7.22 -36.15
CA LYS A 43 -0.05 7.34 -35.10
C LYS A 43 0.50 8.00 -33.83
N LEU A 44 1.74 7.69 -33.45
CA LEU A 44 2.43 8.32 -32.32
C LEU A 44 2.78 9.79 -32.61
N VAL A 45 3.22 10.10 -33.83
CA VAL A 45 3.48 11.49 -34.26
C VAL A 45 2.18 12.31 -34.24
N LEU A 46 1.08 11.73 -34.70
CA LEU A 46 -0.23 12.39 -34.67
C LEU A 46 -0.72 12.63 -33.23
N LEU A 47 -0.60 11.63 -32.36
CA LEU A 47 -0.96 11.76 -30.94
C LEU A 47 -0.06 12.75 -30.18
N SER A 48 1.24 12.76 -30.45
CA SER A 48 2.19 13.71 -29.82
C SER A 48 1.94 15.16 -30.27
N SER A 49 1.52 15.37 -31.52
CA SER A 49 1.08 16.68 -32.01
C SER A 49 -0.18 17.16 -31.27
N LEU A 50 -1.14 16.27 -31.03
CA LEU A 50 -2.38 16.58 -30.29
C LEU A 50 -2.15 16.73 -28.78
N HIS A 51 -1.14 16.07 -28.22
CA HIS A 51 -0.82 16.06 -26.79
C HIS A 51 0.67 16.29 -26.51
N PRO A 52 1.22 17.51 -26.71
CA PRO A 52 2.65 17.80 -26.62
C PRO A 52 3.26 17.66 -25.21
N HIS A 53 2.42 17.51 -24.19
CA HIS A 53 2.82 17.44 -22.78
C HIS A 53 3.11 16.03 -22.28
N LEU A 54 2.94 15.01 -23.14
CA LEU A 54 3.03 13.60 -22.77
C LEU A 54 4.20 12.90 -23.44
N ASP A 55 4.81 12.02 -22.66
CA ASP A 55 5.95 11.20 -23.02
C ASP A 55 5.55 10.14 -24.06
N GLN A 56 6.44 9.81 -25.00
CA GLN A 56 6.17 8.85 -26.07
C GLN A 56 5.77 7.45 -25.54
N GLU A 57 6.36 7.01 -24.42
CA GLU A 57 6.01 5.75 -23.76
C GLU A 57 4.54 5.73 -23.30
N THR A 58 4.08 6.84 -22.72
CA THR A 58 2.69 6.98 -22.25
C THR A 58 1.71 7.00 -23.43
N LEU A 59 2.08 7.66 -24.53
CA LEU A 59 1.27 7.68 -25.75
C LEU A 59 1.14 6.30 -26.39
N LEU A 60 2.20 5.49 -26.35
CA LEU A 60 2.19 4.11 -26.84
C LEU A 60 1.29 3.20 -25.99
N ASP A 61 1.36 3.31 -24.67
CA ASP A 61 0.51 2.53 -23.76
C ASP A 61 -0.98 2.85 -23.97
N ILE A 62 -1.33 4.13 -24.15
CA ILE A 62 -2.70 4.56 -24.43
C ILE A 62 -3.15 4.08 -25.81
N LEU A 63 -2.28 4.17 -26.82
CA LEU A 63 -2.58 3.68 -28.16
C LEU A 63 -2.81 2.16 -28.17
N LEU A 64 -2.05 1.39 -27.38
CA LEU A 64 -2.25 -0.05 -27.19
C LEU A 64 -3.56 -0.36 -26.44
N ALA A 65 -3.94 0.46 -25.46
CA ALA A 65 -5.19 0.29 -24.72
C ALA A 65 -6.45 0.54 -25.57
N HIS A 66 -6.31 1.30 -26.66
CA HIS A 66 -7.39 1.64 -27.62
C HIS A 66 -7.18 0.97 -28.98
N ASP A 67 -6.57 -0.22 -29.01
CA ASP A 67 -6.41 -1.07 -30.21
C ASP A 67 -5.82 -0.34 -31.44
N GLY A 68 -4.95 0.65 -31.21
CA GLY A 68 -4.32 1.41 -32.27
C GLY A 68 -5.18 2.52 -32.88
N SER A 69 -6.30 2.90 -32.25
CA SER A 69 -7.19 3.99 -32.66
C SER A 69 -6.75 5.33 -32.07
N VAL A 70 -6.25 6.24 -32.92
CA VAL A 70 -5.82 7.60 -32.51
C VAL A 70 -7.00 8.44 -32.00
N SER A 71 -8.17 8.30 -32.64
CA SER A 71 -9.37 9.06 -32.27
C SER A 71 -9.82 8.75 -30.85
N GLU A 72 -9.93 7.46 -30.51
CA GLU A 72 -10.35 6.99 -29.19
C GLU A 72 -9.30 7.30 -28.11
N ALA A 73 -8.02 7.08 -28.42
CA ALA A 73 -6.92 7.47 -27.56
C ALA A 73 -6.96 8.96 -27.22
N SER A 74 -7.12 9.83 -28.22
CA SER A 74 -7.20 11.29 -28.02
C SER A 74 -8.45 11.72 -27.24
N ALA A 75 -9.58 11.03 -27.41
CA ALA A 75 -10.81 11.30 -26.67
C ALA A 75 -10.64 10.94 -25.18
N SER A 76 -10.02 9.79 -24.89
CA SER A 76 -9.69 9.36 -23.52
C SER A 76 -8.76 10.35 -22.82
N LEU A 77 -7.76 10.85 -23.55
CA LEU A 77 -6.79 11.85 -23.08
C LEU A 77 -7.41 13.23 -22.78
N LYS A 78 -8.47 13.63 -23.49
CA LYS A 78 -9.18 14.90 -23.21
C LYS A 78 -10.00 14.84 -21.92
N VAL A 79 -10.47 13.66 -21.53
CA VAL A 79 -11.27 13.47 -20.30
C VAL A 79 -10.36 13.41 -19.08
N GLN A 80 -9.11 12.98 -19.23
CA GLN A 80 -8.12 12.91 -18.16
C GLN A 80 -7.19 14.13 -18.20
N ALA A 81 -7.62 15.25 -17.63
CA ALA A 81 -6.70 16.37 -17.38
C ALA A 81 -5.50 15.90 -16.53
N PRO A 82 -4.26 16.38 -16.80
CA PRO A 82 -3.08 15.90 -16.12
C PRO A 82 -3.14 16.30 -14.64
N VAL A 83 -3.37 15.31 -13.77
CA VAL A 83 -3.16 15.48 -12.33
C VAL A 83 -1.67 15.72 -12.15
N LYS A 84 -1.32 16.93 -11.67
CA LYS A 84 0.04 17.29 -11.30
C LYS A 84 0.61 16.14 -10.45
N LYS A 85 1.73 15.55 -10.88
CA LYS A 85 2.50 14.59 -10.06
C LYS A 85 2.82 15.29 -8.73
N GLY A 86 1.99 15.07 -7.72
CA GLY A 86 2.23 15.56 -6.38
C GLY A 86 3.55 15.00 -5.88
N THR A 87 4.31 15.82 -5.15
CA THR A 87 5.57 15.43 -4.54
C THR A 87 5.44 14.04 -3.92
N ARG A 88 6.18 13.07 -4.45
CA ARG A 88 6.26 11.72 -3.90
C ARG A 88 6.93 11.81 -2.53
N VAL A 89 6.13 11.95 -1.48
CA VAL A 89 6.60 11.79 -0.09
C VAL A 89 6.77 10.29 0.14
N ILE A 90 7.97 9.89 0.56
CA ILE A 90 8.31 8.49 0.88
C ILE A 90 7.29 7.99 1.93
N GLY A 91 6.59 6.90 1.61
CA GLY A 91 5.59 6.27 2.50
C GLY A 91 4.13 6.40 2.05
N TYR A 92 3.82 7.23 1.05
CA TYR A 92 2.47 7.31 0.48
C TYR A 92 2.30 6.31 -0.67
N GLN A 93 1.66 5.16 -0.41
CA GLN A 93 1.04 4.35 -1.47
C GLN A 93 -0.30 5.01 -1.80
N GLN A 94 -0.42 5.65 -2.95
CA GLN A 94 -1.68 6.26 -3.36
C GLN A 94 -2.71 5.18 -3.68
N SER A 95 -3.90 5.33 -3.13
CA SER A 95 -5.02 4.49 -3.46
C SER A 95 -5.33 4.49 -4.94
N LEU A 96 -5.64 3.30 -5.47
CA LEU A 96 -6.05 3.12 -6.85
C LEU A 96 -7.48 3.60 -7.11
N LYS A 97 -8.19 4.14 -6.10
CA LYS A 97 -9.54 4.72 -6.28
C LYS A 97 -9.56 5.82 -7.34
N GLN A 98 -8.48 6.58 -7.51
CA GLN A 98 -8.39 7.59 -8.58
C GLN A 98 -8.39 6.98 -10.00
N PHE A 99 -7.97 5.72 -10.14
CA PHE A 99 -7.98 4.99 -11.41
C PHE A 99 -9.25 4.15 -11.60
N ALA A 100 -10.13 4.08 -10.59
CA ALA A 100 -11.43 3.46 -10.74
C ALA A 100 -12.35 4.43 -11.50
N THR A 101 -12.26 4.43 -12.83
CA THR A 101 -13.25 5.09 -13.68
C THR A 101 -14.63 4.48 -13.36
N PRO A 102 -15.68 5.29 -13.13
CA PRO A 102 -17.03 4.75 -13.13
C PRO A 102 -17.26 4.15 -14.51
N SER A 103 -17.40 2.82 -14.59
CA SER A 103 -17.75 2.16 -15.84
C SER A 103 -19.09 2.75 -16.29
N ASP A 104 -19.09 3.33 -17.49
CA ASP A 104 -20.26 3.87 -18.17
C ASP A 104 -21.18 2.69 -18.53
N SER A 105 -21.86 2.14 -17.52
CA SER A 105 -22.95 1.20 -17.72
C SER A 105 -24.22 2.04 -17.81
N THR A 106 -24.69 2.22 -19.02
CA THR A 106 -25.99 2.77 -19.39
C THR A 106 -27.12 1.99 -18.71
N SER A 107 -27.40 2.29 -17.45
CA SER A 107 -28.66 1.99 -16.81
C SER A 107 -28.92 3.04 -15.74
N LEU A 108 -29.94 3.87 -15.99
CA LEU A 108 -30.59 4.72 -14.99
C LEU A 108 -30.85 3.88 -13.74
N ASP A 109 -30.06 4.09 -12.69
CA ASP A 109 -30.48 4.04 -11.28
C ASP A 109 -29.24 4.19 -10.38
N THR A 110 -29.09 5.43 -9.88
CA THR A 110 -28.65 5.80 -8.52
C THR A 110 -27.40 5.13 -7.94
N THR A 111 -26.33 5.95 -7.85
CA THR A 111 -25.11 5.84 -7.02
C THR A 111 -24.07 4.77 -7.39
N PRO A 112 -22.78 5.15 -7.46
CA PRO A 112 -21.70 4.18 -7.64
C PRO A 112 -21.70 3.21 -6.46
N LYS A 113 -22.07 1.96 -6.72
CA LYS A 113 -22.03 0.89 -5.71
C LYS A 113 -20.57 0.68 -5.32
N LYS A 114 -20.14 1.31 -4.22
CA LYS A 114 -18.90 0.97 -3.52
C LYS A 114 -18.97 -0.54 -3.26
N LYS A 115 -18.21 -1.34 -4.01
CA LYS A 115 -18.09 -2.77 -3.75
C LYS A 115 -17.44 -2.88 -2.37
N LYS A 116 -18.24 -3.13 -1.33
CA LYS A 116 -17.75 -3.37 0.03
C LYS A 116 -16.63 -4.40 -0.08
N LEU A 117 -15.41 -4.01 0.26
CA LEU A 117 -14.24 -4.84 0.19
C LEU A 117 -14.32 -5.86 1.33
N ARG A 118 -15.15 -6.89 1.14
CA ARG A 118 -15.29 -7.97 2.12
C ARG A 118 -14.05 -8.83 2.03
N SER A 119 -13.14 -8.67 2.98
CA SER A 119 -12.06 -9.62 3.17
C SER A 119 -12.66 -11.02 3.40
N LYS A 120 -12.10 -12.02 2.73
CA LYS A 120 -12.44 -13.42 3.01
C LYS A 120 -11.80 -13.75 4.36
N ALA A 121 -12.52 -14.49 5.21
CA ALA A 121 -11.97 -14.95 6.48
C ALA A 121 -10.63 -15.67 6.24
N GLY A 122 -9.59 -15.27 6.99
CA GLY A 122 -8.22 -15.81 6.83
C GLY A 122 -7.36 -15.14 5.76
N SER A 123 -7.85 -14.12 5.04
CA SER A 123 -7.02 -13.31 4.13
C SER A 123 -6.67 -11.95 4.74
N THR A 124 -5.41 -11.53 4.58
CA THR A 124 -4.93 -10.21 5.04
C THR A 124 -5.60 -9.11 4.21
N LEU A 125 -6.32 -8.21 4.88
CA LEU A 125 -6.90 -7.02 4.28
C LEU A 125 -5.87 -5.88 4.33
N HIS A 126 -5.38 -5.46 3.16
CA HIS A 126 -4.47 -4.32 3.07
C HIS A 126 -5.29 -3.04 2.84
N LEU A 127 -5.19 -2.11 3.80
CA LEU A 127 -5.89 -0.82 3.78
C LEU A 127 -4.83 0.28 3.66
N TYR A 128 -4.99 1.14 2.64
CA TYR A 128 -4.01 2.19 2.33
C TYR A 128 -4.59 3.60 2.49
N ASP A 129 -5.90 3.77 2.32
CA ASP A 129 -6.56 5.05 2.55
C ASP A 129 -7.06 5.20 3.99
N PRO A 130 -6.99 6.40 4.58
CA PRO A 130 -7.58 6.67 5.89
C PRO A 130 -9.10 6.41 5.91
N GLU A 131 -9.81 6.67 4.80
CA GLU A 131 -11.24 6.33 4.67
C GLU A 131 -11.48 4.82 4.74
N ASP A 132 -10.64 4.02 4.07
CA ASP A 132 -10.77 2.57 4.08
C ASP A 132 -10.43 1.98 5.45
N VAL A 133 -9.45 2.57 6.14
CA VAL A 133 -9.10 2.20 7.52
C VAL A 133 -10.25 2.51 8.48
N ALA A 134 -10.86 3.68 8.39
CA ALA A 134 -11.99 4.05 9.24
C ALA A 134 -13.24 3.20 8.96
N GLU A 135 -13.47 2.77 7.72
CA GLU A 135 -14.63 1.92 7.38
C GLU A 135 -14.43 0.46 7.83
N HIS A 136 -13.21 -0.07 7.76
CA HIS A 136 -12.94 -1.50 7.98
C HIS A 136 -12.27 -1.82 9.32
N THR A 137 -11.86 -0.81 10.09
CA THR A 137 -11.23 -0.97 11.41
C THR A 137 -11.78 0.08 12.40
N PRO A 138 -11.76 -0.19 13.72
CA PRO A 138 -12.10 0.82 14.72
C PRO A 138 -10.98 1.87 14.92
N CYS A 139 -10.07 2.02 13.95
CA CYS A 139 -8.90 2.89 14.03
C CYS A 139 -9.03 4.05 13.04
N THR A 140 -8.40 5.19 13.36
CA THR A 140 -8.25 6.32 12.45
C THR A 140 -6.77 6.58 12.21
N ILE A 141 -6.39 6.89 10.97
CA ILE A 141 -5.03 7.29 10.62
C ILE A 141 -5.03 8.78 10.27
N ILE A 142 -4.22 9.54 10.98
CA ILE A 142 -3.99 10.97 10.74
C ILE A 142 -2.53 11.12 10.29
N HIS A 143 -2.33 11.50 9.04
CA HIS A 143 -1.00 11.72 8.49
C HIS A 143 -0.51 13.15 8.79
N ASN A 144 0.80 13.30 9.00
CA ASN A 144 1.47 14.59 9.24
C ASN A 144 0.78 15.41 10.36
N PHE A 145 0.47 14.75 11.48
CA PHE A 145 -0.15 15.40 12.65
C PHE A 145 0.66 16.61 13.14
N LEU A 146 1.99 16.54 13.02
CA LEU A 146 2.91 17.64 13.28
C LEU A 146 3.59 18.10 11.99
N PRO A 147 3.92 19.40 11.86
CA PRO A 147 4.86 19.89 10.87
C PRO A 147 6.17 19.09 10.90
N PRO A 148 6.83 18.86 9.75
CA PRO A 148 8.06 18.06 9.70
C PRO A 148 9.18 18.59 10.60
N GLU A 149 9.28 19.91 10.77
CA GLU A 149 10.28 20.55 11.62
C GLU A 149 10.04 20.23 13.10
N GLU A 150 8.83 20.50 13.60
CA GLU A 150 8.42 20.18 14.98
C GLU A 150 8.54 18.66 15.28
N ALA A 151 8.18 17.81 14.31
CA ALA A 151 8.32 16.36 14.48
C ALA A 151 9.78 15.91 14.63
N ASN A 152 10.70 16.53 13.88
CA ASN A 152 12.13 16.21 13.95
C ASN A 152 12.76 16.73 15.25
N GLU A 153 12.38 17.94 15.70
CA GLU A 153 12.85 18.50 16.97
C GLU A 153 12.39 17.63 18.15
N LEU A 154 11.09 17.30 18.20
CA LEU A 154 10.53 16.42 19.22
C LEU A 154 11.21 15.04 19.22
N LEU A 155 11.49 14.47 18.04
CA LEU A 155 12.20 13.19 17.95
C LEU A 155 13.61 13.25 18.56
N GLN A 156 14.35 14.34 18.33
CA GLN A 156 15.69 14.49 18.90
C GLN A 156 15.66 14.59 20.42
N GLU A 157 14.71 15.34 20.97
CA GLU A 157 14.48 15.45 22.41
C GLU A 157 14.15 14.09 23.03
N LEU A 158 13.16 13.37 22.46
CA LEU A 158 12.75 12.06 22.95
C LEU A 158 13.85 11.00 22.82
N LEU A 159 14.72 11.09 21.81
CA LEU A 159 15.87 10.19 21.67
C LEU A 159 16.91 10.42 22.77
N GLU A 160 17.17 11.67 23.14
CA GLU A 160 18.07 11.97 24.27
C GLU A 160 17.46 11.47 25.59
N GLU A 161 16.19 11.75 25.83
CA GLU A 161 15.48 11.31 27.03
C GLU A 161 15.40 9.77 27.12
N SER A 162 15.24 9.09 25.97
CA SER A 162 15.12 7.62 25.90
C SER A 162 16.30 6.85 26.47
N LYS A 163 17.46 7.50 26.62
CA LYS A 163 18.63 6.91 27.29
C LYS A 163 18.37 6.61 28.76
N SER A 164 17.43 7.30 29.38
CA SER A 164 17.00 7.08 30.76
C SER A 164 15.92 6.02 30.90
N PHE A 165 15.33 5.54 29.80
CA PHE A 165 14.18 4.66 29.85
C PHE A 165 14.57 3.26 30.32
N GLU A 166 13.73 2.66 31.16
CA GLU A 166 13.99 1.36 31.74
C GLU A 166 13.41 0.23 30.88
N LYS A 167 14.04 -0.95 30.97
CA LYS A 167 13.45 -2.19 30.45
C LYS A 167 12.50 -2.76 31.48
N ILE A 168 11.23 -2.76 31.14
CA ILE A 168 10.19 -3.36 31.98
C ILE A 168 10.24 -4.88 31.91
N THR A 169 10.10 -5.53 33.07
CA THR A 169 9.81 -6.95 33.17
C THR A 169 8.34 -7.17 33.45
N PHE A 170 7.77 -8.24 32.93
CA PHE A 170 6.39 -8.62 33.17
C PHE A 170 6.25 -10.13 33.23
N GLN A 171 5.18 -10.59 33.86
CA GLN A 171 4.90 -12.00 33.98
C GLN A 171 4.03 -12.47 32.81
N LEU A 172 4.54 -13.42 32.03
CA LEU A 172 3.79 -14.11 30.99
C LEU A 172 3.65 -15.58 31.40
N PHE A 173 2.44 -15.96 31.83
CA PHE A 173 2.17 -17.23 32.52
C PHE A 173 3.02 -17.37 33.80
N ASP A 174 3.82 -18.43 33.92
CA ASP A 174 4.68 -18.67 35.09
C ASP A 174 6.11 -18.13 34.91
N ASN A 175 6.36 -17.39 33.82
CA ASN A 175 7.69 -16.87 33.51
C ASN A 175 7.75 -15.34 33.65
N VAL A 176 8.79 -14.86 34.33
CA VAL A 176 9.16 -13.44 34.31
C VAL A 176 9.99 -13.18 33.05
N VAL A 177 9.45 -12.38 32.14
CA VAL A 177 10.09 -12.02 30.87
C VAL A 177 10.42 -10.53 30.85
N SER A 178 11.35 -10.13 29.98
CA SER A 178 11.71 -8.73 29.77
C SER A 178 11.23 -8.27 28.40
N SER A 179 10.76 -7.02 28.32
CA SER A 179 10.43 -6.41 27.04
C SER A 179 11.70 -6.18 26.22
N PRO A 180 11.67 -6.41 24.89
CA PRO A 180 12.74 -5.97 24.00
C PRO A 180 12.78 -4.43 23.84
N HIS A 181 11.77 -3.73 24.36
CA HIS A 181 11.62 -2.27 24.30
C HIS A 181 11.89 -1.62 25.66
N THR A 182 12.25 -0.34 25.65
CA THR A 182 12.33 0.54 26.83
C THR A 182 11.11 1.46 26.88
N SER A 183 10.72 1.88 28.09
CA SER A 183 9.58 2.76 28.30
C SER A 183 9.78 3.65 29.52
N SER A 184 9.17 4.84 29.50
CA SER A 184 9.02 5.74 30.65
C SER A 184 7.54 6.10 30.84
N PHE A 185 7.24 6.70 31.99
CA PHE A 185 5.92 7.26 32.30
C PHE A 185 6.05 8.76 32.52
N TYR A 186 5.09 9.51 31.98
CA TYR A 186 4.99 10.95 32.15
C TYR A 186 3.74 11.27 32.96
N VAL A 187 3.90 12.18 33.92
CA VAL A 187 2.81 12.74 34.74
C VAL A 187 3.01 14.25 34.85
N GLU A 188 1.95 14.99 35.17
CA GLU A 188 1.97 16.45 35.11
C GLU A 188 2.71 17.07 36.31
N SER A 189 2.61 16.44 37.50
CA SER A 189 3.15 16.99 38.75
C SER A 189 3.90 15.99 39.63
N TYR A 190 4.71 16.50 40.56
CA TYR A 190 5.42 15.67 41.55
C TYR A 190 4.48 14.87 42.45
N ASP A 191 3.37 15.47 42.88
CA ASP A 191 2.37 14.77 43.71
C ASP A 191 1.77 13.57 42.95
N GLU A 192 1.62 13.68 41.62
CA GLU A 192 1.20 12.57 40.77
C GLU A 192 2.28 11.51 40.59
N ILE A 193 3.57 11.88 40.58
CA ILE A 193 4.68 10.90 40.57
C ILE A 193 4.60 10.03 41.83
N GLU A 194 4.36 10.63 43.00
CA GLU A 194 4.23 9.88 44.25
C GLU A 194 3.00 8.98 44.24
N ARG A 195 1.85 9.49 43.80
CA ARG A 195 0.63 8.69 43.64
C ARG A 195 0.82 7.56 42.63
N GLN A 196 1.56 7.79 41.55
CA GLN A 196 1.82 6.78 40.54
C GLN A 196 2.51 5.54 41.13
N LYS A 197 3.46 5.78 42.05
CA LYS A 197 4.19 4.71 42.75
C LYS A 197 3.29 3.88 43.67
N THR A 198 2.25 4.47 44.23
CA THR A 198 1.41 3.82 45.23
C THR A 198 0.13 3.21 44.67
N GLU A 199 -0.48 3.88 43.69
CA GLU A 199 -1.84 3.59 43.19
C GLU A 199 -1.86 2.78 41.90
N TYR A 200 -0.80 2.84 41.08
CA TYR A 200 -0.81 2.25 39.74
C TYR A 200 -0.10 0.91 39.72
N HIS A 201 -0.82 -0.11 39.23
CA HIS A 201 -0.25 -1.43 38.96
C HIS A 201 -0.04 -1.58 37.46
N TYR A 202 1.17 -1.99 37.10
CA TYR A 202 1.57 -2.27 35.73
C TYR A 202 2.38 -3.55 35.72
N ASN A 203 2.15 -4.43 34.74
CA ASN A 203 2.87 -5.70 34.60
C ASN A 203 2.85 -6.62 35.84
N GLY A 204 1.80 -6.53 36.65
CA GLY A 204 1.65 -7.35 37.87
C GLY A 204 2.38 -6.79 39.10
N GLY A 205 2.98 -5.61 39.02
CA GLY A 205 3.63 -4.93 40.14
C GLY A 205 3.25 -3.44 40.24
N ARG A 206 3.67 -2.78 41.31
CA ARG A 206 3.59 -1.30 41.39
C ARG A 206 4.71 -0.68 40.57
N LEU A 207 4.44 0.48 39.97
CA LEU A 207 5.47 1.25 39.26
C LEU A 207 6.51 1.77 40.27
N THR A 208 7.70 1.17 40.28
CA THR A 208 8.82 1.65 41.10
C THR A 208 9.78 2.44 40.21
N VAL A 209 9.83 3.75 40.36
CA VAL A 209 10.85 4.58 39.71
C VAL A 209 12.12 4.47 40.55
N ASN A 210 13.22 3.95 39.99
CA ASN A 210 14.53 4.08 40.61
C ASN A 210 14.99 5.53 40.38
N LEU A 211 15.12 6.31 41.47
CA LEU A 211 15.70 7.65 41.45
C LEU A 211 17.23 7.57 41.44
#